data_AF-A0A8H6EB03-F1
#
_entry.id   AF-A0A8H6EB03-F1
#
_cell.length_a   1.000
_cell.length_b   1.000
_cell.length_c   1.000
_cell.angle_alpha   90.00
_cell.angle_beta   90.00
_cell.angle_gamma   90.00
#
_symmetry.space_group_name_H-M   'P 1'
#
loop_
_entity.id
_entity.type
_entity.pdbx_description
1 polymer ?
#
loop_
_entity_poly.entity_id
_entity_poly.type
_entity_poly.pdbx_seq_one_letter_code
_entity_poly.pdbx_strand_id
1 'polypeptide(L)'
;MASNSPTFRITPARTADHIEAAKVLFKSYAEWLGIDLTFQGFASELQSLPGQYAAPQGELLLAYSAEDVPIGCVAVRPLKKSSSAERQDLSDDGKHCEMKRLELRLDTLPWMAGAIQLYKRVGFVEIAPYYETPLEGTLFLGLDLARSTDPT
;
A
#
# COMPACT_ATOMS: atom_id res chain seq x y z
N MET A 1 6.86 31.96 9.74
CA MET A 1 6.79 30.95 10.81
C MET A 1 7.50 29.72 10.28
N ALA A 2 8.54 29.23 10.96
CA ALA A 2 9.28 28.05 10.51
C ALA A 2 8.30 26.86 10.48
N SER A 3 8.13 26.23 9.31
CA SER A 3 7.44 24.95 9.21
C SER A 3 8.31 23.94 9.95
N ASN A 4 7.99 23.66 11.21
CA ASN A 4 8.64 22.61 11.98
C ASN A 4 8.10 21.28 11.45
N SER A 5 8.53 20.88 10.25
CA SER A 5 8.21 19.57 9.70
C SER A 5 8.78 18.54 10.67
N PRO A 6 7.96 17.64 11.22
CA PRO A 6 8.46 16.59 12.09
C PRO A 6 9.58 15.85 11.35
N THR A 7 10.74 15.74 11.99
CA THR A 7 11.88 15.04 11.42
C THR A 7 11.63 13.54 11.55
N PHE A 8 11.57 12.84 10.43
CA PHE A 8 11.44 11.40 10.39
C PHE A 8 12.42 10.80 9.38
N ARG A 9 12.75 9.53 9.58
CA ARG A 9 13.60 8.74 8.69
C ARG A 9 12.82 7.57 8.14
N ILE A 10 12.82 7.40 6.82
CA ILE A 10 12.27 6.22 6.17
C ILE A 10 13.40 5.21 5.95
N THR A 11 13.20 3.95 6.31
CA THR A 11 14.14 2.85 6.06
C THR A 11 13.42 1.61 5.55
N PRO A 12 14.03 0.84 4.62
CA PRO A 12 13.53 -0.48 4.27
C PRO A 12 13.65 -1.45 5.45
N ALA A 13 12.63 -2.30 5.64
CA ALA A 13 12.65 -3.37 6.62
C ALA A 13 13.50 -4.53 6.08
N ARG A 14 14.69 -4.73 6.66
CA ARG A 14 15.70 -5.70 6.20
C ARG A 14 16.32 -6.52 7.33
N THR A 15 16.23 -6.03 8.57
CA THR A 15 16.75 -6.68 9.77
C THR A 15 15.60 -7.27 10.58
N ALA A 16 15.91 -8.20 11.51
CA ALA A 16 14.91 -8.75 12.43
C ALA A 16 14.22 -7.64 13.26
N ASP A 17 14.98 -6.64 13.72
CA ASP A 17 14.43 -5.52 14.49
C ASP A 17 13.43 -4.70 13.69
N HIS A 18 13.68 -4.48 12.40
CA HIS A 18 12.71 -3.83 11.52
C HIS A 18 11.42 -4.67 11.40
N ILE A 19 11.55 -5.99 11.29
CA ILE A 19 10.38 -6.87 11.18
C ILE A 19 9.56 -6.85 12.48
N GLU A 20 10.20 -6.85 13.65
CA GLU A 20 9.49 -6.71 14.92
C GLU A 20 8.81 -5.34 15.07
N ALA A 21 9.47 -4.25 14.66
CA ALA A 21 8.86 -2.93 14.63
C ALA A 21 7.62 -2.88 13.71
N ALA A 22 7.69 -3.48 12.51
CA ALA A 22 6.55 -3.58 11.61
C ALA A 22 5.39 -4.38 12.23
N LYS A 23 5.70 -5.48 12.93
CA LYS A 23 4.68 -6.29 13.61
C LYS A 23 3.95 -5.50 14.69
N VAL A 24 4.67 -4.70 15.47
CA VAL A 24 4.07 -3.82 16.50
C VAL A 24 3.11 -2.82 15.85
N LEU A 25 3.54 -2.14 14.79
CA LEU A 25 2.70 -1.17 14.07
C LEU A 25 1.45 -1.81 13.47
N PHE A 26 1.58 -2.99 12.86
CA PHE A 26 0.46 -3.74 12.29
C PHE A 26 -0.57 -4.11 13.36
N LYS A 27 -0.11 -4.60 14.52
CA LYS A 27 -0.98 -4.93 15.66
C LYS A 27 -1.69 -3.68 16.20
N SER A 28 -0.96 -2.60 16.44
CA SER A 28 -1.55 -1.35 16.94
C SER A 28 -2.61 -0.78 15.99
N TYR A 29 -2.39 -0.88 14.67
CA TYR A 29 -3.38 -0.47 13.69
C TYR A 29 -4.63 -1.37 13.71
N ALA A 30 -4.45 -2.69 13.81
CA ALA A 30 -5.56 -3.64 13.91
C ALA A 30 -6.39 -3.42 15.18
N GLU A 31 -5.74 -3.21 16.33
CA GLU A 31 -6.39 -2.88 17.60
C GLU A 31 -7.19 -1.57 17.51
N TRP A 32 -6.60 -0.53 16.92
CA TRP A 32 -7.26 0.77 16.73
C TRP A 32 -8.48 0.69 15.80
N LEU A 33 -8.41 -0.14 14.74
CA LEU A 33 -9.53 -0.34 13.84
C LEU A 33 -10.72 -1.01 14.55
N GLY A 34 -10.50 -1.76 15.64
CA GLY A 34 -11.57 -2.43 16.40
C GLY A 34 -12.34 -3.47 15.59
N ILE A 35 -11.83 -3.85 14.41
CA ILE A 35 -12.37 -4.87 13.54
C ILE A 35 -11.57 -6.14 13.76
N ASP A 36 -12.26 -7.27 13.81
CA ASP A 36 -11.58 -8.55 13.86
C ASP A 36 -10.93 -8.89 12.51
N LEU A 37 -9.72 -8.35 12.31
CA LEU A 37 -8.87 -8.65 11.16
C LEU A 37 -8.25 -10.07 11.26
N THR A 38 -8.48 -10.81 12.36
CA THR A 38 -7.97 -12.18 12.49
C THR A 38 -8.64 -13.15 11.53
N PHE A 39 -9.77 -12.76 10.91
CA PHE A 39 -10.56 -13.61 10.04
C PHE A 39 -9.98 -13.89 8.64
N GLN A 40 -8.89 -13.23 8.23
CA GLN A 40 -8.28 -13.53 6.93
C GLN A 40 -6.76 -13.42 6.98
N GLY A 41 -6.08 -14.49 7.39
CA GLY A 41 -4.64 -14.65 7.15
C GLY A 41 -3.70 -13.66 7.84
N PHE A 42 -4.21 -12.68 8.60
CA PHE A 42 -3.42 -11.61 9.23
C PHE A 42 -2.38 -12.16 10.21
N ALA A 43 -2.74 -13.13 11.05
CA ALA A 43 -1.79 -13.76 11.96
C ALA A 43 -0.66 -14.49 11.20
N SER A 44 -1.00 -15.19 10.13
CA SER A 44 -0.03 -15.89 9.26
C SER A 44 0.84 -14.91 8.47
N GLU A 45 0.25 -13.80 8.02
CA GLU A 45 0.95 -12.70 7.35
C GLU A 45 1.95 -12.04 8.30
N LEU A 46 1.53 -11.76 9.54
CA LEU A 46 2.38 -11.19 10.57
C LEU A 46 3.57 -12.11 10.91
N GLN A 47 3.36 -13.42 10.92
CA GLN A 47 4.42 -14.41 11.14
C GLN A 47 5.38 -14.54 9.96
N SER A 48 4.92 -14.27 8.74
CA SER A 48 5.70 -14.44 7.51
C SER A 48 6.39 -13.16 7.03
N LEU A 49 6.27 -12.04 7.75
CA LEU A 49 6.93 -10.77 7.40
C LEU A 49 8.46 -10.94 7.20
N PRO A 50 9.05 -10.32 6.17
CA PRO A 50 8.43 -9.39 5.22
C PRO A 50 7.59 -10.09 4.13
N GLY A 51 7.71 -11.41 3.94
CA GLY A 51 6.82 -12.23 3.13
C GLY A 51 6.64 -11.71 1.70
N GLN A 52 5.39 -11.47 1.30
CA GLN A 52 5.04 -10.89 0.00
C GLN A 52 5.49 -9.43 -0.21
N TYR A 53 5.91 -8.77 0.86
CA TYR A 53 6.47 -7.41 0.85
C TYR A 53 8.00 -7.43 0.78
N ALA A 54 8.63 -8.60 0.68
CA ALA A 54 10.06 -8.71 0.53
C ALA A 54 10.53 -8.24 -0.86
N ALA A 55 11.69 -7.58 -0.89
CA ALA A 55 12.40 -7.28 -2.12
C ALA A 55 12.78 -8.59 -2.87
N PRO A 56 12.90 -8.56 -4.22
CA PRO A 56 12.82 -7.38 -5.09
C PRO A 56 11.42 -7.06 -5.63
N GLN A 57 10.41 -7.90 -5.39
CA GLN A 57 9.08 -7.69 -5.98
C GLN A 57 8.14 -6.85 -5.09
N GLY A 58 8.33 -6.88 -3.77
CA GLY A 58 7.64 -6.02 -2.82
C GLY A 58 8.60 -5.10 -2.07
N GLU A 59 8.04 -4.25 -1.22
CA GLU A 59 8.82 -3.41 -0.32
C GLU A 59 8.06 -3.17 0.99
N LEU A 60 8.76 -3.28 2.12
CA LEU A 60 8.25 -2.89 3.42
C LEU A 60 9.12 -1.74 3.95
N LEU A 61 8.51 -0.58 4.11
CA LEU A 61 9.15 0.64 4.61
C LEU A 61 8.68 0.95 6.02
N LEU A 62 9.60 1.44 6.85
CA LEU A 62 9.33 1.93 8.19
C LEU A 62 9.69 3.40 8.28
N ALA A 63 8.83 4.17 8.96
CA ALA A 63 9.13 5.53 9.37
C ALA A 63 9.50 5.54 10.86
N TYR A 64 10.63 6.16 11.19
CA TYR A 64 11.11 6.38 12.54
C TYR A 64 11.10 7.88 12.87
N SER A 65 10.76 8.24 14.11
CA SER A 65 10.91 9.62 14.61
C SER A 65 12.39 9.99 14.80
N ALA A 66 12.66 11.24 15.18
CA ALA A 66 14.01 11.71 15.52
C ALA A 66 14.62 10.96 16.72
N GLU A 67 13.78 10.39 17.58
CA GLU A 67 14.14 9.60 18.76
C GLU A 67 14.25 8.09 18.47
N ASP A 68 14.27 7.69 17.19
CA ASP A 68 14.35 6.30 16.73
C ASP A 68 13.18 5.42 17.19
N VAL A 69 12.01 6.02 17.38
CA VAL A 69 10.75 5.31 17.66
C VAL A 69 10.02 5.01 16.35
N PRO A 70 9.56 3.77 16.09
CA PRO A 70 8.76 3.47 14.91
C PRO A 70 7.39 4.15 15.00
N ILE A 71 7.06 4.97 13.99
CA ILE A 71 5.83 5.79 13.95
C ILE A 71 4.91 5.44 12.78
N GLY A 72 5.35 4.59 11.86
CA GLY A 72 4.52 4.16 10.73
C GLY A 72 5.22 3.18 9.82
N CYS A 73 4.45 2.53 8.96
CA CYS A 73 4.94 1.57 7.98
C CYS A 73 4.11 1.61 6.70
N VAL A 74 4.74 1.26 5.58
CA VAL A 74 4.08 1.06 4.28
C VAL A 74 4.54 -0.27 3.72
N ALA A 75 3.59 -1.12 3.35
CA ALA A 75 3.87 -2.44 2.78
C ALA A 75 3.28 -2.52 1.36
N VAL A 76 4.14 -2.71 0.37
CA VAL A 76 3.79 -2.78 -1.05
C VAL A 76 4.11 -4.19 -1.56
N ARG A 77 3.17 -4.78 -2.30
CA ARG A 77 3.33 -6.10 -2.91
C ARG A 77 2.84 -6.08 -4.36
N PRO A 78 3.34 -6.96 -5.23
CA PRO A 78 2.76 -7.14 -6.56
C PRO A 78 1.30 -7.57 -6.46
N LEU A 79 0.44 -6.92 -7.23
CA LEU A 79 -0.90 -7.44 -7.47
C LEU A 79 -0.82 -8.61 -8.44
N LYS A 80 -1.51 -9.72 -8.14
CA LYS A 80 -1.67 -10.81 -9.11
C LYS A 80 -2.36 -10.25 -10.35
N LYS A 81 -1.87 -10.56 -11.55
CA LYS A 81 -2.52 -10.16 -12.80
C LYS A 81 -3.95 -10.70 -12.79
N SER A 82 -4.95 -9.84 -12.64
CA SER A 82 -6.32 -10.19 -13.01
C SER A 82 -6.31 -10.34 -14.52
N SER A 83 -6.61 -11.54 -15.02
CA SER A 83 -6.87 -11.76 -16.44
C SER A 83 -8.21 -11.10 -16.81
N SER A 84 -8.27 -9.76 -16.77
CA SER A 84 -9.28 -9.02 -17.52
C SER A 84 -8.78 -8.97 -18.97
N ALA A 85 -8.89 -10.11 -19.64
CA ALA A 85 -8.77 -10.20 -21.08
C ALA A 85 -9.99 -9.47 -21.67
N GLU A 86 -9.77 -8.28 -22.22
CA GLU A 86 -10.59 -7.72 -23.31
C GLU A 86 -9.91 -6.47 -23.87
N ARG A 87 -8.91 -6.72 -24.71
CA ARG A 87 -8.65 -6.03 -25.99
C ARG A 87 -7.39 -6.62 -26.59
N GLN A 88 -7.60 -7.66 -27.38
CA GLN A 88 -6.62 -8.15 -28.32
C GLN A 88 -6.74 -7.27 -29.56
N ASP A 89 -5.93 -6.21 -29.63
CA ASP A 89 -5.75 -5.49 -30.89
C ASP A 89 -4.62 -6.16 -31.68
N LEU A 90 -5.00 -6.57 -32.89
CA LEU A 90 -4.16 -7.27 -33.85
C LEU A 90 -3.33 -6.22 -34.63
N SER A 91 -2.02 -6.48 -34.71
CA SER A 91 -0.97 -5.93 -35.59
C SER A 91 0.16 -5.21 -34.85
N ASP A 92 1.23 -5.95 -34.54
CA ASP A 92 2.48 -5.42 -33.98
C ASP A 92 3.61 -5.62 -34.99
N ASP A 93 4.11 -4.53 -35.56
CA ASP A 93 5.28 -4.48 -36.45
C ASP A 93 6.60 -4.49 -35.64
N GLY A 94 6.62 -5.30 -34.56
CA GLY A 94 7.81 -5.69 -33.79
C GLY A 94 8.62 -4.57 -33.14
N LYS A 95 8.02 -3.39 -32.87
CA LYS A 95 8.75 -2.21 -32.34
C LYS A 95 8.12 -1.56 -31.12
N HIS A 96 7.23 -2.25 -30.40
CA HIS A 96 6.66 -1.70 -29.17
C HIS A 96 6.79 -2.69 -28.02
N CYS A 97 7.56 -2.32 -26.99
CA CYS A 97 7.47 -2.98 -25.70
C CYS A 97 6.22 -2.47 -24.98
N GLU A 98 5.29 -3.36 -24.66
CA GLU A 98 4.11 -3.02 -23.86
C GLU A 98 4.49 -2.80 -22.39
N MET A 99 4.46 -1.54 -21.93
CA MET A 99 4.55 -1.21 -20.50
C MET A 99 3.20 -1.48 -19.83
N LYS A 100 2.96 -2.73 -19.40
CA LYS A 100 1.75 -3.11 -18.65
C LYS A 100 1.83 -2.66 -17.18
N ARG A 101 1.54 -1.36 -16.98
CA ARG A 101 0.91 -0.76 -15.79
C ARG A 101 1.80 -0.42 -14.58
N LEU A 102 1.95 0.88 -14.35
CA LEU A 102 2.43 1.49 -13.11
C LEU A 102 1.20 1.98 -12.31
N GLU A 103 0.41 1.09 -11.70
CA GLU A 103 -0.79 1.49 -10.92
C GLU A 103 -0.66 1.03 -9.47
N LEU A 104 -0.94 1.92 -8.51
CA LEU A 104 -1.11 1.56 -7.10
C LEU A 104 -2.58 1.38 -6.79
N ARG A 105 -2.91 0.37 -5.99
CA ARG A 105 -4.25 0.17 -5.46
C ARG A 105 -4.21 -0.04 -3.96
N LEU A 106 -5.22 0.49 -3.28
CA LEU A 106 -5.43 0.33 -1.86
C LEU A 106 -6.92 0.33 -1.54
N ASP A 107 -7.25 -0.07 -0.34
CA ASP A 107 -8.58 0.02 0.23
C ASP A 107 -8.55 0.82 1.53
N THR A 108 -9.69 1.40 1.90
CA THR A 108 -9.88 2.15 3.13
C THR A 108 -11.33 2.08 3.58
N LEU A 109 -11.58 2.25 4.87
CA LEU A 109 -12.93 2.23 5.43
C LEU A 109 -13.57 3.63 5.37
N PRO A 110 -14.90 3.73 5.20
CA PRO A 110 -15.60 5.00 5.00
C PRO A 110 -15.35 6.06 6.08
N TRP A 111 -15.17 5.64 7.33
CA TRP A 111 -14.94 6.54 8.46
C TRP A 111 -13.49 7.04 8.57
N MET A 112 -12.56 6.51 7.78
CA MET A 112 -11.16 6.94 7.74
C MET A 112 -10.98 8.22 6.90
N ALA A 113 -11.78 9.25 7.21
CA ALA A 113 -11.87 10.49 6.42
C ALA A 113 -10.50 11.16 6.19
N GLY A 114 -9.61 11.14 7.19
CA GLY A 114 -8.25 11.68 7.05
C GLY A 114 -7.42 10.95 5.98
N ALA A 115 -7.47 9.62 5.95
CA ALA A 115 -6.77 8.81 4.96
C ALA A 115 -7.37 9.01 3.56
N ILE A 116 -8.71 8.99 3.46
CA ILE A 116 -9.42 9.23 2.19
C ILE A 116 -9.01 10.57 1.57
N GLN A 117 -8.98 11.64 2.37
CA GLN A 117 -8.60 12.97 1.87
C GLN A 117 -7.12 13.05 1.48
N LEU A 118 -6.24 12.36 2.21
CA LEU A 118 -4.83 12.25 1.86
C LEU A 118 -4.66 11.56 0.49
N TYR A 119 -5.29 10.41 0.30
CA TYR A 119 -5.18 9.65 -0.96
C TYR A 119 -5.73 10.46 -2.14
N LYS A 120 -6.90 11.08 -1.99
CA LYS A 120 -7.48 11.94 -3.04
C LYS A 120 -6.58 13.11 -3.39
N ARG A 121 -5.90 13.73 -2.41
CA ARG A 121 -4.94 14.82 -2.65
C ARG A 121 -3.70 14.36 -3.42
N VAL A 122 -3.26 13.13 -3.20
CA VAL A 122 -2.13 12.51 -3.94
C VAL A 122 -2.57 12.02 -5.33
N GLY A 123 -3.85 12.13 -5.67
CA GLY A 123 -4.37 11.80 -7.01
C GLY A 123 -5.02 10.42 -7.12
N PHE A 124 -5.22 9.71 -6.01
CA PHE A 124 -6.01 8.47 -6.03
C PHE A 124 -7.47 8.77 -6.37
N VAL A 125 -8.07 7.89 -7.17
CA VAL A 125 -9.48 7.92 -7.54
C VAL A 125 -10.18 6.63 -7.11
N GLU A 126 -11.49 6.69 -6.88
CA GLU A 126 -12.28 5.49 -6.56
C GLU A 126 -12.34 4.54 -7.75
N ILE A 127 -12.17 3.24 -7.49
CA ILE A 127 -12.19 2.17 -8.48
C ILE A 127 -13.13 1.05 -8.03
N ALA A 128 -13.44 0.14 -8.95
CA ALA A 128 -14.17 -1.07 -8.60
C ALA A 128 -13.35 -1.96 -7.63
N PRO A 129 -14.02 -2.75 -6.76
CA PRO A 129 -13.36 -3.74 -5.91
C PRO A 129 -12.43 -4.66 -6.69
N TYR A 130 -11.22 -4.90 -6.16
CA TYR A 130 -10.22 -5.80 -6.76
C TYR A 130 -9.95 -7.05 -5.92
N TYR A 131 -10.65 -7.22 -4.79
CA TYR A 131 -10.78 -8.46 -4.03
C TYR A 131 -12.09 -8.44 -3.24
N GLU A 132 -12.54 -9.62 -2.79
CA GLU A 132 -13.74 -9.74 -1.95
C GLU A 132 -13.42 -9.40 -0.50
N THR A 133 -14.17 -8.46 0.07
CA THR A 133 -14.04 -8.05 1.47
C THR A 133 -15.37 -8.24 2.20
N PRO A 134 -15.38 -8.77 3.44
CA PRO A 134 -16.59 -8.86 4.25
C PRO A 134 -16.98 -7.50 4.87
N LEU A 135 -16.12 -6.48 4.77
CA LEU A 135 -16.34 -5.17 5.37
C LEU A 135 -17.20 -4.31 4.43
N GLU A 136 -18.45 -4.10 4.84
CA GLU A 136 -19.41 -3.31 4.07
C GLU A 136 -18.95 -1.86 3.89
N GLY A 137 -19.15 -1.33 2.68
CA GLY A 137 -18.76 0.04 2.35
C GLY A 137 -17.25 0.25 2.15
N THR A 138 -16.41 -0.80 2.15
CA THR A 138 -14.98 -0.67 1.82
C THR A 138 -14.80 0.10 0.52
N LEU A 139 -14.02 1.18 0.58
CA LEU A 139 -13.69 2.00 -0.58
C LEU A 139 -12.39 1.51 -1.19
N PHE A 140 -12.39 1.28 -2.50
CA PHE A 140 -11.21 0.89 -3.27
C PHE A 140 -10.71 2.09 -4.06
N LEU A 141 -9.41 2.34 -3.99
CA LEU A 141 -8.76 3.49 -4.59
C LEU A 141 -7.61 3.06 -5.49
N GLY A 142 -7.44 3.73 -6.63
CA GLY A 142 -6.38 3.49 -7.61
C GLY A 142 -5.64 4.77 -7.98
N LEU A 143 -4.33 4.67 -8.22
CA LEU A 143 -3.48 5.75 -8.74
C LEU A 143 -2.68 5.24 -9.93
N ASP A 144 -2.87 5.87 -11.09
CA ASP A 144 -2.06 5.63 -12.28
C ASP A 144 -0.77 6.45 -12.20
N LEU A 145 0.34 5.80 -11.87
CA LEU A 145 1.65 6.41 -11.75
C LEU A 145 2.21 6.86 -13.12
N ALA A 146 1.73 6.31 -14.24
CA ALA A 146 2.12 6.81 -15.56
C ALA A 146 1.53 8.19 -15.87
N ARG A 147 0.50 8.60 -15.12
CA ARG A 147 -0.16 9.90 -15.20
C ARG A 147 0.06 10.76 -13.96
N SER A 148 0.87 10.30 -13.00
CA SER A 148 1.22 11.08 -11.83
C SER A 148 2.06 12.27 -12.30
N THR A 149 1.42 13.43 -12.42
CA THR A 149 2.12 14.70 -12.57
C THR A 149 2.85 14.95 -11.26
N ASP A 150 4.18 15.00 -11.31
CA ASP A 150 5.00 15.41 -10.19
C ASP A 150 4.46 16.75 -9.65
N PRO A 151 4.15 16.88 -8.34
CA PRO A 151 3.84 18.19 -7.79
C PRO A 151 5.14 18.98 -7.73
N THR A 152 5.34 19.88 -8.70
CA THR A 152 6.34 20.97 -8.66
C THR A 152 6.15 21.86 -7.44
#